data_AF-A0ABD3BPF8-F1
#
_entry.id   AF-A0ABD3BPF8-F1
#
_cell.length_a   1.000
_cell.length_b   1.000
_cell.length_c   1.000
_cell.angle_alpha   90.00
_cell.angle_beta   90.00
_cell.angle_gamma   90.00
#
_symmetry.space_group_name_H-M   'P 1'
#
loop_
_entity.id
_entity.type
_entity.pdbx_description
1 polymer ?
#
loop_
_entity_poly.entity_id
_entity_poly.type
_entity_poly.pdbx_seq_one_letter_code
_entity_poly.pdbx_strand_id
1 'polypeptide(L)'
;MADTKVDTLARLAQWKIENFGPTSPYKRSDPFKIGIWNWHLSVERNRSTYIQLFPEPSRVSKEQPPIARFVIRVTSSSSNRRPYISPIFTRDYSG
;
A
#
# COMPACT_ATOMS: atom_id res chain seq x y z
N MET A 1 12.46 5.45 13.57
CA MET A 1 11.06 5.54 13.11
C MET A 1 10.99 6.18 11.72
N ALA A 2 11.74 5.67 10.74
CA ALA A 2 11.80 6.25 9.38
C ALA A 2 11.12 5.37 8.31
N ASP A 3 10.87 4.10 8.63
CA ASP A 3 10.34 3.09 7.69
C ASP A 3 8.81 3.12 7.52
N THR A 4 8.09 4.07 8.13
CA THR A 4 6.62 4.15 8.07
C THR A 4 6.12 5.26 7.15
N LYS A 5 6.93 6.27 6.87
CA LYS A 5 6.54 7.43 6.07
C LYS A 5 6.32 7.04 4.61
N VAL A 6 5.25 7.57 4.02
CA VAL A 6 4.96 7.45 2.59
C VAL A 6 5.11 8.81 1.93
N ASP A 7 5.94 8.87 0.89
CA ASP A 7 6.07 10.07 0.07
C ASP A 7 4.94 10.09 -0.95
N THR A 8 4.21 11.20 -1.00
CA THR A 8 3.08 11.37 -1.91
C THR A 8 3.33 12.46 -2.94
N LEU A 9 2.90 12.17 -4.16
CA LEU A 9 2.72 13.09 -5.26
C LEU A 9 1.28 12.92 -5.77
N ALA A 10 0.77 13.88 -6.55
CA ALA A 10 -0.66 14.00 -6.89
C ALA A 10 -1.43 12.67 -7.11
N ARG A 11 -0.85 11.71 -7.86
CA ARG A 11 -1.45 10.39 -8.14
C ARG A 11 -0.53 9.21 -7.82
N LEU A 12 0.53 9.44 -7.04
CA LEU A 12 1.55 8.44 -6.72
C LEU A 12 1.85 8.48 -5.23
N ALA A 13 1.86 7.31 -4.60
CA ALA A 13 2.36 7.13 -3.25
C ALA A 13 3.53 6.15 -3.30
N GLN A 14 4.64 6.51 -2.67
CA GLN A 14 5.84 5.69 -2.61
C GLN A 14 6.23 5.44 -1.16
N TRP A 15 6.30 4.17 -0.80
CA TRP A 15 6.73 3.74 0.52
C TRP A 15 8.05 2.98 0.41
N LYS A 16 9.09 3.51 1.05
CA LYS A 16 10.40 2.86 1.14
C LYS A 16 10.51 2.14 2.48
N ILE A 17 10.86 0.86 2.43
CA ILE A 17 11.11 0.03 3.61
C ILE A 17 12.59 -0.39 3.56
N GLU A 18 13.38 0.01 4.55
CA GLU A 18 14.81 -0.33 4.58
C GLU A 18 15.03 -1.70 5.23
N ASN A 19 14.32 -2.00 6.31
CA ASN A 19 14.51 -3.23 7.07
C ASN A 19 13.31 -4.18 6.95
N PHE A 20 13.21 -4.97 5.87
CA PHE A 20 12.16 -5.99 5.70
C PHE A 20 12.74 -7.41 5.65
N GLY A 21 12.48 -8.22 6.68
CA GLY A 21 13.12 -9.52 6.85
C GLY A 21 12.40 -10.46 7.81
N PRO A 22 12.98 -11.64 8.10
CA PRO A 22 12.35 -12.66 8.95
C PRO A 22 11.97 -12.17 10.37
N THR A 23 12.71 -11.21 10.90
CA THR A 23 12.48 -10.60 12.24
C THR A 23 11.45 -9.48 12.22
N SER A 24 11.06 -9.01 11.03
CA SER A 24 10.05 -7.96 10.82
C SER A 24 9.13 -8.35 9.67
N PRO A 25 8.37 -9.45 9.83
CA PRO A 25 7.56 -10.00 8.75
C PRO A 25 6.40 -9.08 8.39
N TYR A 26 5.93 -8.22 9.31
CA TYR A 26 4.84 -7.29 9.07
C TYR A 26 5.30 -5.84 9.24
N LYS A 27 4.89 -4.97 8.30
CA LYS A 27 4.99 -3.53 8.43
C LYS A 27 3.71 -2.85 7.96
N ARG A 28 3.43 -1.71 8.58
CA ARG A 28 2.36 -0.78 8.20
C ARG A 28 2.93 0.62 8.06
N SER A 29 2.45 1.33 7.05
CA SER A 29 2.78 2.73 6.80
C SER A 29 1.92 3.71 7.59
N ASP A 30 2.44 4.92 7.76
CA ASP A 30 1.70 6.10 8.18
C ASP A 30 0.59 6.42 7.16
N PRO A 31 -0.53 7.02 7.60
CA PRO A 31 -1.60 7.37 6.68
C PRO A 31 -1.12 8.38 5.64
N PHE A 32 -1.54 8.19 4.40
CA PHE A 32 -1.19 9.08 3.31
C PHE A 32 -2.40 9.40 2.44
N LYS A 33 -2.42 10.60 1.87
CA LYS A 33 -3.59 11.11 1.15
C LYS A 33 -3.47 10.86 -0.36
N ILE A 34 -4.50 10.28 -0.96
CA ILE A 34 -4.69 10.21 -2.41
C ILE A 34 -6.12 10.58 -2.73
N GLY A 35 -6.30 11.64 -3.51
CA GLY A 35 -7.59 12.29 -3.67
C GLY A 35 -8.09 12.84 -2.33
N ILE A 36 -9.34 12.52 -1.97
CA ILE A 36 -9.95 12.95 -0.71
C ILE A 36 -9.77 11.94 0.43
N TRP A 37 -9.24 10.74 0.13
CA TRP A 37 -9.17 9.62 1.07
C TRP A 37 -7.78 9.49 1.69
N ASN A 38 -7.75 9.17 2.98
CA ASN A 38 -6.55 8.70 3.67
C ASN A 38 -6.42 7.18 3.44
N TRP A 39 -5.23 6.74 3.09
CA TRP A 39 -4.91 5.35 2.78
C TRP A 39 -3.77 4.86 3.67
N HIS A 40 -3.73 3.55 3.87
CA HIS A 40 -2.59 2.85 4.44
C HIS A 40 -2.16 1.72 3.52
N LEU A 41 -0.85 1.50 3.49
CA LEU A 41 -0.23 0.29 2.96
C LEU A 41 0.27 -0.58 4.11
N SER A 42 0.01 -1.88 4.01
CA SER A 42 0.70 -2.90 4.80
C SER A 42 1.44 -3.87 3.88
N VAL A 43 2.57 -4.36 4.37
CA VAL A 43 3.33 -5.45 3.75
C VAL A 43 3.55 -6.53 4.79
N GLU A 44 3.20 -7.76 4.43
CA GLU A 44 3.38 -8.93 5.27
C GLU A 44 4.16 -10.02 4.51
N ARG A 45 5.17 -10.58 5.15
CA ARG A 45 5.98 -11.69 4.66
C ARG A 45 5.62 -12.92 5.46
N ASN A 46 4.94 -13.84 4.78
CA ASN A 46 4.73 -15.19 5.26
C ASN A 46 5.44 -16.15 4.28
N ARG A 47 4.73 -17.11 3.67
CA ARG A 47 5.23 -17.92 2.54
C ARG A 47 5.49 -17.11 1.27
N SER A 48 4.71 -16.05 1.10
CA SER A 48 4.81 -15.06 0.02
C SER A 48 4.75 -13.65 0.62
N THR A 49 5.11 -12.64 -0.17
CA THR A 49 4.91 -11.23 0.22
C THR A 49 3.50 -10.81 -0.15
N TYR A 50 2.72 -10.40 0.85
CA TYR A 50 1.38 -9.86 0.72
C TYR A 50 1.43 -8.35 0.90
N ILE A 51 0.80 -7.62 -0.03
CA ILE A 51 0.70 -6.16 0.02
C ILE A 51 -0.78 -5.82 0.03
N GLN A 52 -1.20 -5.01 1.00
CA GLN A 52 -2.58 -4.57 1.12
C GLN A 52 -2.62 -3.05 1.13
N LEU A 53 -3.55 -2.50 0.35
CA LEU A 53 -3.91 -1.08 0.35
C LEU A 53 -5.34 -0.99 0.88
N PHE A 54 -5.56 -0.18 1.90
CA PHE A 54 -6.87 0.00 2.51
C PHE A 54 -7.08 1.45 2.95
N PRO A 55 -8.31 1.96 2.86
CA PRO A 55 -8.61 3.30 3.35
C PRO A 55 -8.60 3.33 4.87
N GLU A 56 -8.26 4.49 5.43
CA GLU A 56 -8.41 4.75 6.86
C GLU A 56 -9.90 4.69 7.24
N PRO A 57 -10.28 3.89 8.24
CA PRO A 57 -11.66 3.82 8.69
C PRO A 57 -12.14 5.19 9.19
N SER A 58 -13.10 5.78 8.48
CA SER A 58 -13.72 7.06 8.82
C SER A 58 -15.25 6.96 8.71
N ARG A 59 -15.98 7.96 9.23
CA ARG A 59 -17.44 8.02 9.03
C ARG A 59 -17.80 8.05 7.54
N VAL A 60 -17.08 8.87 6.77
CA VAL A 60 -17.28 9.02 5.32
C VAL A 60 -17.00 7.71 4.59
N SER A 61 -15.96 6.95 4.93
CA SER A 61 -15.65 5.68 4.25
C SER A 61 -16.64 4.56 4.57
N LYS A 62 -17.44 4.68 5.64
CA LYS A 62 -18.50 3.72 5.98
C LYS A 62 -19.78 4.00 5.19
N GLU A 63 -20.13 5.27 5.03
CA GLU A 63 -21.32 5.70 4.29
C GLU A 63 -21.08 5.63 2.77
N GLN A 64 -19.88 6.03 2.34
CA GLN A 64 -19.47 6.02 0.95
C GLN A 64 -18.09 5.38 0.84
N PRO A 65 -17.98 4.08 0.50
CA PRO A 65 -16.68 3.44 0.34
C PRO A 65 -15.92 4.09 -0.83
N PRO A 66 -14.60 4.26 -0.73
CA PRO A 66 -13.80 4.81 -1.82
C PRO A 66 -13.84 3.88 -3.04
N ILE A 67 -14.28 4.43 -4.18
CA ILE A 67 -14.14 3.79 -5.48
C ILE A 67 -12.82 4.24 -6.09
N ALA A 68 -11.85 3.35 -6.16
CA ALA A 68 -10.52 3.67 -6.66
C ALA A 68 -9.85 2.46 -7.32
N ARG A 69 -9.00 2.74 -8.31
CA ARG A 69 -8.21 1.76 -9.04
C ARG A 69 -6.74 2.09 -8.87
N PHE A 70 -5.99 1.14 -8.33
CA PHE A 70 -4.56 1.28 -8.06
C PHE A 70 -3.73 0.29 -8.87
N VAL A 71 -2.50 0.70 -9.16
CA VAL A 71 -1.46 -0.17 -9.72
C VAL A 71 -0.36 -0.24 -8.67
N ILE A 72 -0.13 -1.42 -8.10
CA ILE A 72 0.95 -1.61 -7.13
C ILE A 72 2.21 -2.03 -7.89
N ARG A 73 3.31 -1.32 -7.67
CA ARG A 73 4.64 -1.65 -8.20
C ARG A 73 5.59 -1.93 -7.05
N VAL A 74 6.25 -3.07 -7.10
CA VAL A 74 7.20 -3.51 -6.07
C VAL A 74 8.58 -3.58 -6.68
N THR A 75 9.51 -2.82 -6.11
CA THR A 75 10.93 -2.86 -6.46
C THR A 75 11.73 -3.35 -5.27
N SER A 76 12.49 -4.43 -5.48
CA SER A 76 13.45 -4.93 -4.50
C SER A 76 14.87 -4.53 -4.91
N SER A 77 15.76 -4.36 -3.94
CA SER A 77 17.19 -4.11 -4.18
C SER A 77 17.95 -5.35 -4.68
N SER A 78 17.30 -6.51 -4.81
CA SER A 78 17.93 -7.73 -5.35
C SER A 78 18.29 -7.60 -6.83
N SER A 79 19.31 -8.36 -7.26
CA SER A 79 20.04 -8.19 -8.53
C SER A 79 19.24 -8.38 -9.82
N ASN A 80 18.00 -8.88 -9.78
CA ASN A 80 17.13 -9.05 -10.95
C ASN A 80 16.10 -7.91 -11.05
N ARG A 81 16.52 -6.80 -11.68
CA ARG A 81 15.87 -5.49 -11.71
C ARG A 81 14.64 -5.40 -12.62
N ARG A 82 13.58 -6.16 -12.35
CA ARG A 82 12.26 -5.86 -12.92
C ARG A 82 11.26 -5.61 -11.80
N PRO A 83 10.61 -4.43 -11.76
CA PRO A 83 9.53 -4.20 -10.82
C PRO A 83 8.42 -5.24 -11.02
N TYR A 84 7.96 -5.86 -9.94
CA TYR A 84 6.72 -6.63 -10.00
C TYR A 84 5.56 -5.64 -10.04
N ILE A 85 4.69 -5.75 -11.05
CA ILE A 85 3.52 -4.90 -11.22
C ILE A 85 2.30 -5.78 -10.98
N SER A 86 1.46 -5.40 -10.02
CA SER A 86 0.23 -6.14 -9.75
C SER A 86 -0.68 -6.10 -10.98
N PRO A 87 -1.44 -7.17 -11.27
CA PRO A 87 -2.61 -7.03 -12.13
C PRO A 87 -3.53 -5.96 -11.52
N ILE A 88 -4.24 -5.26 -12.38
CA ILE A 88 -5.09 -4.15 -11.97
C ILE A 88 -6.32 -4.73 -11.26
N PHE A 89 -6.47 -4.40 -9.98
CA PHE A 89 -7.61 -4.85 -9.18
C PHE A 89 -8.63 -3.72 -9.05
N THR A 90 -9.86 -3.96 -9.51
CA THR A 90 -11.02 -3.11 -9.25
C THR A 90 -11.81 -3.78 -8.13
N ARG A 91 -11.99 -3.10 -6.99
CA ARG A 91 -12.85 -3.58 -5.91
C ARG A 91 -14.13 -2.77 -5.91
N ASP A 92 -15.18 -3.32 -6.50
CA ASP A 92 -16.51 -2.76 -6.42
C ASP A 92 -17.12 -3.16 -5.07
N TYR A 93 -17.31 -2.19 -4.18
CA TYR A 93 -18.08 -2.38 -2.95
C TYR A 93 -19.57 -2.22 -3.28
N SER A 94 -20.15 -3.21 -3.97
CA SER A 94 -21.61 -3.35 -4.07
C SER A 94 -22.05 -4.48 -3.14
N GLY A 95 -22.56 -4.11 -1.96
CA GLY A 95 -23.27 -4.98 -1.03
C GLY A 95 -24.50 -4.24 -0.55
#